data_AF-A0A522XUY6-F1
#
_entry.id   AF-A0A522XUY6-F1
#
_cell.length_a   1.000
_cell.length_b   1.000
_cell.length_c   1.000
_cell.angle_alpha   90.00
_cell.angle_beta   90.00
_cell.angle_gamma   90.00
#
_symmetry.space_group_name_H-M   'P 1'
#
loop_
_entity.id
_entity.type
_entity.pdbx_description
1 polymer ?
#
loop_
_entity_poly.entity_id
_entity_poly.type
_entity_poly.pdbx_seq_one_letter_code
_entity_poly.pdbx_strand_id
1 'polypeptide(L)'
;MRIFTLGSGQLEKNEGPPQGIFATEYADEKTNFLCQTLLVWLIMKTKNSKYSSQNIDHIEAILTDEKILDLSALTKKGIIQENYTSCPLCKKIIEYEQLHKMLELDDEDGRANAAEQVSESTRSTEVNLFHMKPLLYSSLEHTPVNICWGHAVCNTKLGQIECIPVDTLISTGDEIKINNNESLGWLSKDKKMIRSSNGDTWIKISNGS
;
A
#
# COMPACT_ATOMS: atom_id res chain seq x y z
N MET A 1 -3.48 -31.27 34.50
CA MET A 1 -2.98 -32.10 33.38
C MET A 1 -4.16 -32.82 32.74
N ARG A 2 -4.57 -32.39 31.54
CA ARG A 2 -5.45 -33.14 30.63
C ARG A 2 -4.91 -32.89 29.23
N ILE A 3 -4.44 -33.96 28.60
CA ILE A 3 -3.93 -34.01 27.23
C ILE A 3 -5.13 -34.32 26.34
N PHE A 4 -5.38 -33.52 25.31
CA PHE A 4 -6.32 -33.86 24.25
C PHE A 4 -5.56 -34.29 23.00
N THR A 5 -6.03 -35.40 22.45
CA THR A 5 -5.52 -36.19 21.33
C THR A 5 -5.55 -35.45 20.00
N LEU A 6 -4.46 -35.56 19.24
CA LEU A 6 -4.30 -35.13 17.84
C LEU A 6 -5.27 -35.92 16.94
N GLY A 7 -6.29 -35.25 16.42
CA GLY A 7 -7.07 -35.71 15.27
C GLY A 7 -6.36 -35.31 13.98
N SER A 8 -5.92 -36.30 13.20
CA SER A 8 -5.35 -36.15 11.86
C SER A 8 -6.45 -35.85 10.83
N GLY A 9 -7.00 -34.65 10.87
CA GLY A 9 -7.83 -34.08 9.81
C GLY A 9 -7.16 -32.83 9.28
N GLN A 10 -7.00 -32.71 7.95
CA GLN A 10 -6.70 -31.41 7.34
C GLN A 10 -7.77 -30.43 7.80
N LEU A 11 -7.39 -29.50 8.68
CA LEU A 11 -8.23 -28.38 9.06
C LEU A 11 -8.45 -27.56 7.78
N GLU A 12 -9.68 -27.58 7.25
CA GLU A 12 -10.11 -26.55 6.31
C GLU A 12 -9.84 -25.21 6.97
N LYS A 13 -8.92 -24.44 6.37
CA LYS A 13 -8.70 -23.05 6.76
C LYS A 13 -9.97 -22.28 6.42
N ASN A 14 -10.82 -22.07 7.41
CA ASN A 14 -11.89 -21.07 7.33
C ASN A 14 -11.26 -19.68 7.35
N GLU A 15 -10.89 -19.17 6.17
CA GLU A 15 -10.58 -17.75 5.97
C GLU A 15 -11.91 -17.00 5.81
N GLY A 16 -12.63 -16.81 6.93
CA GLY A 16 -13.77 -15.91 6.98
C GLY A 16 -13.35 -14.45 6.72
N PRO A 17 -14.30 -13.54 6.41
CA PRO A 17 -13.97 -12.13 6.20
C PRO A 17 -13.23 -11.59 7.43
N PRO A 18 -12.18 -10.78 7.24
CA PRO A 18 -11.37 -10.34 8.34
C PRO A 18 -12.19 -9.54 9.35
N GLN A 19 -12.48 -10.14 10.51
CA GLN A 19 -12.82 -9.37 11.70
C GLN A 19 -11.64 -8.47 12.00
N GLY A 20 -11.87 -7.15 11.88
CA GLY A 20 -10.83 -6.14 12.02
C GLY A 20 -10.04 -6.37 13.29
N ILE A 21 -8.74 -6.59 13.13
CA ILE A 21 -7.82 -6.78 14.25
C ILE A 21 -7.62 -5.41 14.89
N PHE A 22 -7.62 -5.34 16.23
CA PHE A 22 -7.44 -4.05 16.91
C PHE A 22 -6.04 -3.50 16.62
N ALA A 23 -5.91 -2.20 16.38
CA ALA A 23 -4.64 -1.56 16.02
C ALA A 23 -3.48 -1.87 17.00
N THR A 24 -3.79 -2.03 18.28
CA THR A 24 -2.84 -2.39 19.33
C THR A 24 -2.39 -3.86 19.31
N GLU A 25 -3.11 -4.73 18.62
CA GLU A 25 -2.79 -6.17 18.54
C GLU A 25 -1.75 -6.47 17.44
N TYR A 26 -1.55 -5.56 16.49
CA TYR A 26 -0.59 -5.74 15.40
C TYR A 26 0.51 -4.66 15.31
N ALA A 27 0.44 -3.60 16.12
CA ALA A 27 1.49 -2.59 16.23
C ALA A 27 1.60 -2.05 17.66
N ASP A 28 2.82 -2.02 18.20
CA ASP A 28 3.08 -1.38 19.50
C ASP A 28 3.07 0.15 19.39
N GLU A 29 3.08 0.83 20.54
CA GLU A 29 3.03 2.29 20.61
C GLU A 29 4.18 2.96 19.87
N LYS A 30 5.40 2.40 19.99
CA LYS A 30 6.58 2.91 19.29
C LYS A 30 6.41 2.81 17.77
N THR A 31 5.95 1.67 17.28
CA THR A 31 5.71 1.41 15.86
C THR A 31 4.66 2.37 15.31
N ASN A 32 3.56 2.55 16.02
CA ASN A 32 2.52 3.50 15.65
C ASN A 32 3.05 4.95 15.59
N PHE A 33 3.84 5.35 16.57
CA PHE A 33 4.49 6.67 16.58
C PHE A 33 5.39 6.86 15.34
N LEU A 34 6.20 5.86 15.00
CA LEU A 34 7.11 5.94 13.85
C LEU A 34 6.36 5.93 12.51
N CYS A 35 5.29 5.15 12.42
CA CYS A 35 4.37 5.15 11.28
C CYS A 35 3.74 6.53 11.07
N GLN A 36 3.19 7.13 12.12
CA GLN A 36 2.62 8.48 12.07
C GLN A 36 3.67 9.52 11.70
N THR A 37 4.86 9.43 12.29
CA THR A 37 5.99 10.33 11.99
C THR A 37 6.35 10.30 10.51
N LEU A 38 6.45 9.10 9.91
CA LEU A 38 6.71 8.94 8.48
C LEU A 38 5.58 9.52 7.63
N LEU A 39 4.32 9.25 7.99
CA LEU A 39 3.17 9.78 7.26
C LEU A 39 3.13 11.31 7.28
N VAL A 40 3.43 11.95 8.42
CA VAL A 40 3.54 13.41 8.52
C VAL A 40 4.65 13.93 7.63
N TRP A 41 5.82 13.29 7.65
CA TRP A 41 6.92 13.66 6.74
C TRP A 41 6.48 13.59 5.27
N LEU A 42 5.77 12.55 4.87
CA LEU A 42 5.23 12.42 3.51
C LEU A 42 4.18 13.49 3.19
N ILE A 43 3.37 13.96 4.15
CA ILE A 43 2.47 15.11 3.95
C ILE A 43 3.30 16.38 3.65
N MET A 44 4.41 16.57 4.36
CA MET A 44 5.28 17.72 4.13
C MET A 44 5.96 17.68 2.75
N LYS A 45 6.20 16.47 2.21
CA LYS A 45 6.73 16.26 0.87
C LYS A 45 5.66 16.22 -0.23
N THR A 46 4.36 16.42 0.03
CA THR A 46 3.39 16.55 -1.07
C THR A 46 3.64 17.82 -1.87
N LYS A 47 3.25 17.83 -3.15
CA LYS A 47 3.32 19.04 -3.96
C LYS A 47 2.37 20.10 -3.42
N ASN A 48 2.80 21.36 -3.43
CA ASN A 48 2.09 22.50 -2.84
C ASN A 48 1.77 22.33 -1.34
N SER A 49 2.61 21.60 -0.59
CA SER A 49 2.45 21.47 0.86
C SER A 49 2.43 22.82 1.56
N LYS A 50 1.52 22.99 2.52
CA LYS A 50 1.40 24.21 3.33
C LYS A 50 2.36 24.25 4.51
N TYR A 51 3.06 23.14 4.79
CA TYR A 51 4.01 23.04 5.89
C TYR A 51 5.36 23.64 5.53
N SER A 52 5.98 24.35 6.47
CA SER A 52 7.29 24.97 6.29
C SER A 52 8.43 23.97 6.49
N SER A 53 9.60 24.30 5.94
CA SER A 53 10.82 23.51 6.08
C SER A 53 11.31 23.35 7.53
N GLN A 54 11.07 24.31 8.41
CA GLN A 54 11.55 24.26 9.80
C GLN A 54 10.97 23.06 10.60
N ASN A 55 9.76 22.60 10.28
CA ASN A 55 9.18 21.43 10.92
C ASN A 55 9.73 20.11 10.37
N ILE A 56 10.40 20.13 9.22
CA ILE A 56 10.85 18.91 8.53
C ILE A 56 12.11 18.36 9.18
N ASP A 57 13.01 19.24 9.65
CA ASP A 57 14.33 18.86 10.16
C ASP A 57 14.21 17.96 11.40
N HIS A 58 13.28 18.28 12.32
CA HIS A 58 13.07 17.47 13.52
C HIS A 58 12.52 16.08 13.19
N ILE A 59 11.57 16.02 12.25
CA ILE A 59 10.96 14.78 11.79
C ILE A 59 11.99 13.92 11.04
N GLU A 60 12.78 14.53 10.16
CA GLU A 60 13.86 13.87 9.44
C GLU A 60 14.92 13.32 10.40
N ALA A 61 15.25 14.05 11.48
CA ALA A 61 16.18 13.57 12.51
C ALA A 61 15.66 12.29 13.20
N ILE A 62 14.39 12.27 13.61
CA ILE A 62 13.77 11.07 14.23
C ILE A 62 13.78 9.89 13.27
N LEU A 63 13.33 10.09 12.03
CA LEU A 63 13.23 9.01 11.05
C LEU A 63 14.61 8.49 10.60
N THR A 64 15.63 9.35 10.59
CA THR A 64 17.01 8.96 10.26
C THR A 64 17.64 8.13 11.37
N ASP A 65 17.45 8.54 12.63
CA ASP A 65 17.98 7.80 13.80
C ASP A 65 17.40 6.38 13.88
N GLU A 66 16.10 6.25 13.63
CA GLU A 66 15.40 4.96 13.58
C GLU A 66 15.59 4.20 12.24
N LYS A 67 16.43 4.72 11.33
CA LYS A 67 16.77 4.12 10.03
C LYS A 67 15.56 3.85 9.13
N ILE A 68 14.51 4.66 9.27
CA ILE A 68 13.29 4.59 8.45
C ILE A 68 13.44 5.44 7.19
N LEU A 69 14.11 6.59 7.32
CA LEU A 69 14.31 7.52 6.20
C LEU A 69 15.46 7.08 5.30
N ASP A 70 15.18 6.11 4.43
CA ASP A 70 16.03 5.74 3.29
C ASP A 70 15.40 6.23 1.99
N LEU A 71 15.86 7.39 1.50
CA LEU A 71 15.35 7.99 0.26
C LEU A 71 15.51 7.05 -0.95
N SER A 72 16.58 6.26 -1.01
CA SER A 72 16.77 5.30 -2.10
C SER A 72 15.70 4.21 -2.06
N ALA A 73 15.43 3.66 -0.87
CA ALA A 73 14.37 2.67 -0.70
C ALA A 73 12.97 3.23 -0.98
N LEU A 74 12.68 4.46 -0.53
CA LEU A 74 11.39 5.13 -0.77
C LEU A 74 11.18 5.42 -2.26
N THR A 75 12.22 5.88 -2.97
CA THR A 75 12.17 6.08 -4.42
C THR A 75 11.99 4.77 -5.18
N LYS A 76 12.74 3.72 -4.81
CA LYS A 76 12.55 2.38 -5.39
C LYS A 76 11.12 1.86 -5.21
N LYS A 77 10.49 2.15 -4.06
CA LYS A 77 9.09 1.81 -3.79
C LYS A 77 8.07 2.69 -4.52
N GLY A 78 8.51 3.76 -5.18
CA GLY A 78 7.63 4.75 -5.82
C GLY A 78 6.86 5.63 -4.83
N ILE A 79 7.30 5.70 -3.57
CA ILE A 79 6.70 6.55 -2.52
C ILE A 79 7.17 8.00 -2.67
N ILE A 80 8.42 8.20 -3.12
CA ILE A 80 8.99 9.51 -3.44
C ILE A 80 9.41 9.55 -4.91
N GLN A 81 8.96 10.57 -5.63
CA GLN A 81 9.36 10.88 -6.99
C GLN A 81 9.65 12.39 -7.10
N GLU A 82 10.79 12.75 -7.69
CA GLU A 82 11.18 14.16 -7.88
C GLU A 82 11.14 14.99 -6.58
N ASN A 83 11.51 14.36 -5.45
CA ASN A 83 11.42 14.91 -4.08
C ASN A 83 10.00 15.13 -3.54
N TYR A 84 8.97 14.70 -4.27
CA TYR A 84 7.59 14.75 -3.82
C TYR A 84 7.05 13.38 -3.45
N THR A 85 6.09 13.36 -2.53
CA THR A 85 5.28 12.16 -2.25
C THR A 85 4.47 11.79 -3.48
N SER A 86 4.52 10.52 -3.86
CA SER A 86 3.80 9.94 -4.99
C SER A 86 3.01 8.72 -4.56
N CYS A 87 1.93 8.41 -5.27
CA CYS A 87 1.22 7.15 -5.07
C CYS A 87 2.10 6.01 -5.60
N PRO A 88 2.42 4.98 -4.78
CA PRO A 88 3.33 3.90 -5.19
C PRO A 88 2.79 3.03 -6.32
N LEU A 89 1.46 3.00 -6.50
CA LEU A 89 0.79 2.20 -7.53
C LEU A 89 0.77 2.91 -8.89
N CYS A 90 0.25 4.14 -8.96
CA CYS A 90 0.13 4.86 -10.23
C CYS A 90 1.29 5.82 -10.53
N LYS A 91 2.25 5.98 -9.59
CA LYS A 91 3.40 6.88 -9.65
C LYS A 91 3.07 8.37 -9.82
N LYS A 92 1.81 8.79 -9.72
CA LYS A 92 1.45 10.21 -9.79
C LYS A 92 1.86 10.91 -8.49
N ILE A 93 2.47 12.09 -8.64
CA ILE A 93 2.75 13.00 -7.52
C ILE A 93 1.43 13.36 -6.83
N ILE A 94 1.44 13.34 -5.50
CA ILE A 94 0.30 13.69 -4.67
C ILE A 94 0.34 15.19 -4.39
N GLU A 95 -0.75 15.87 -4.76
CA GLU A 95 -0.99 17.27 -4.41
C GLU A 95 -1.55 17.34 -2.99
N TYR A 96 -1.10 18.34 -2.20
CA TYR A 96 -1.50 18.51 -0.81
C TYR A 96 -3.04 18.56 -0.61
N GLU A 97 -3.75 19.17 -1.55
CA GLU A 97 -5.21 19.29 -1.50
C GLU A 97 -5.94 17.93 -1.54
N GLN A 98 -5.35 16.91 -2.17
CA GLN A 98 -5.96 15.58 -2.29
C GLN A 98 -6.05 14.84 -0.95
N LEU A 99 -5.25 15.25 0.05
CA LEU A 99 -5.36 14.75 1.42
C LEU A 99 -6.63 15.24 2.13
N HIS A 100 -7.29 16.27 1.62
CA HIS A 100 -8.46 16.91 2.23
C HIS A 100 -9.72 16.81 1.37
N LYS A 101 -9.55 16.58 0.06
CA LYS A 101 -10.66 16.43 -0.87
C LYS A 101 -11.31 15.06 -0.73
N MET A 102 -12.63 15.05 -0.56
CA MET A 102 -13.41 13.82 -0.48
C MET A 102 -13.43 13.10 -1.83
N LEU A 103 -13.33 11.77 -1.79
CA LEU A 103 -13.50 10.96 -2.98
C LEU A 103 -14.99 10.78 -3.28
N GLU A 104 -15.42 11.27 -4.45
CA GLU A 104 -16.74 10.99 -5.00
C GLU A 104 -16.66 9.68 -5.79
N LEU A 105 -17.15 8.59 -5.20
CA LEU A 105 -17.18 7.25 -5.80
C LEU A 105 -18.51 7.02 -6.52
N ASP A 106 -18.88 7.91 -7.44
CA ASP A 106 -20.09 7.74 -8.25
C ASP A 106 -19.85 6.89 -9.52
N ASP A 107 -18.59 6.59 -9.86
CA ASP A 107 -18.24 5.75 -11.01
C ASP A 107 -17.80 4.33 -10.58
N GLU A 108 -18.60 3.35 -11.02
CA GLU A 108 -18.42 1.90 -10.89
C GLU A 108 -17.08 1.42 -11.46
N ASP A 109 -16.31 0.69 -10.64
CA ASP A 109 -15.32 -0.36 -11.00
C ASP A 109 -14.41 -0.69 -9.81
N GLY A 110 -14.27 0.23 -8.85
CA GLY A 110 -13.42 0.06 -7.67
C GLY A 110 -13.91 -0.98 -6.66
N ARG A 111 -15.16 -1.44 -6.75
CA ARG A 111 -15.79 -2.30 -5.73
C ARG A 111 -15.50 -3.79 -5.88
N ALA A 112 -14.96 -4.23 -7.02
CA ALA A 112 -14.78 -5.66 -7.32
C ALA A 112 -13.61 -6.34 -6.57
N ASN A 113 -12.61 -5.55 -6.12
CA ASN A 113 -11.44 -6.06 -5.36
C ASN A 113 -11.45 -5.66 -3.88
N ALA A 114 -12.45 -4.91 -3.43
CA ALA A 114 -12.57 -4.49 -2.04
C ALA A 114 -13.21 -5.61 -1.21
N ALA A 115 -12.67 -5.90 -0.03
CA ALA A 115 -13.41 -6.65 0.98
C ALA A 115 -14.74 -5.91 1.30
N GLU A 116 -15.76 -6.66 1.72
CA GLU A 116 -17.12 -6.17 2.03
C GLU A 116 -17.07 -4.84 2.80
N GLN A 117 -17.47 -3.74 2.14
CA GLN A 117 -17.41 -2.41 2.73
C GLN A 117 -18.53 -2.24 3.76
N VAL A 118 -18.17 -2.08 5.03
CA VAL A 118 -19.11 -1.71 6.09
C VAL A 118 -19.65 -0.31 5.80
N SER A 119 -20.98 -0.17 5.76
CA SER A 119 -21.73 1.01 5.30
C SER A 119 -21.46 2.31 6.07
N GLU A 120 -20.71 2.27 7.16
CA GLU A 120 -20.40 3.41 8.04
C GLU A 120 -18.97 3.96 7.85
N SER A 121 -18.12 3.33 7.03
CA SER A 121 -16.69 3.68 6.87
C SER A 121 -16.35 4.49 5.61
N THR A 122 -17.35 4.98 4.87
CA THR A 122 -17.23 5.34 3.44
C THR A 122 -16.70 6.74 3.12
N ARG A 123 -16.22 7.51 4.11
CA ARG A 123 -15.63 8.83 3.85
C ARG A 123 -14.12 8.75 3.68
N SER A 124 -13.65 8.26 2.52
CA SER A 124 -12.24 8.39 2.13
C SER A 124 -12.01 9.71 1.41
N THR A 125 -10.90 10.37 1.72
CA THR A 125 -10.33 11.40 0.85
C THR A 125 -9.75 10.77 -0.42
N GLU A 126 -9.44 11.58 -1.43
CA GLU A 126 -8.82 11.12 -2.68
C GLU A 126 -7.50 10.36 -2.45
N VAL A 127 -6.81 10.69 -1.35
CA VAL A 127 -5.60 10.03 -0.86
C VAL A 127 -5.83 9.50 0.55
N ASN A 128 -5.43 8.26 0.82
CA ASN A 128 -5.55 7.63 2.14
C ASN A 128 -4.31 6.79 2.49
N LEU A 129 -4.31 6.23 3.70
CA LEU A 129 -3.26 5.33 4.17
C LEU A 129 -3.17 4.11 3.24
N PHE A 130 -2.00 3.93 2.65
CA PHE A 130 -1.71 2.88 1.68
C PHE A 130 -0.68 1.92 2.25
N HIS A 131 -1.02 0.63 2.25
CA HIS A 131 -0.11 -0.42 2.68
C HIS A 131 0.59 -1.03 1.46
N MET A 132 1.92 -0.98 1.43
CA MET A 132 2.74 -1.63 0.40
C MET A 132 2.63 -3.15 0.48
N LYS A 133 2.51 -3.68 1.69
CA LYS A 133 2.23 -5.09 1.97
C LYS A 133 0.91 -5.18 2.72
N PRO A 134 -0.05 -6.00 2.25
CA PRO A 134 -1.32 -6.15 2.93
C PRO A 134 -1.10 -6.78 4.31
N LEU A 135 -1.87 -6.31 5.30
CA LEU A 135 -1.96 -6.98 6.59
C LEU A 135 -2.84 -8.22 6.41
N LEU A 136 -2.25 -9.40 6.58
CA LEU A 136 -2.94 -10.68 6.48
C LEU A 136 -2.97 -11.34 7.86
N TYR A 137 -3.97 -12.18 8.15
CA TYR A 137 -4.00 -12.93 9.40
C TYR A 137 -2.75 -13.76 9.66
N SER A 138 -2.15 -14.29 8.59
CA SER A 138 -0.92 -15.06 8.64
C SER A 138 0.35 -14.20 8.79
N SER A 139 0.25 -12.88 8.58
CA SER A 139 1.37 -11.95 8.66
C SER A 139 0.88 -10.53 8.96
N LEU A 140 0.91 -10.18 10.25
CA LEU A 140 0.52 -8.87 10.78
C LEU A 140 1.73 -7.95 10.92
N GLU A 141 2.51 -7.82 9.85
CA GLU A 141 3.71 -6.98 9.85
C GLU A 141 3.37 -5.52 9.56
N HIS A 142 2.93 -4.78 10.58
CA HIS A 142 2.82 -3.33 10.49
C HIS A 142 4.17 -2.70 10.77
N THR A 143 4.76 -2.07 9.76
CA THR A 143 6.06 -1.39 9.89
C THR A 143 6.01 -0.07 9.15
N PRO A 144 6.73 0.97 9.62
CA PRO A 144 6.76 2.28 8.96
C PRO A 144 7.15 2.16 7.48
N VAL A 145 8.12 1.30 7.16
CA VAL A 145 8.61 1.12 5.78
C VAL A 145 7.60 0.50 4.82
N ASN A 146 6.48 -0.04 5.32
CA ASN A 146 5.43 -0.66 4.51
C ASN A 146 4.19 0.22 4.37
N ILE A 147 4.19 1.45 4.89
CA ILE A 147 3.06 2.37 4.77
C ILE A 147 3.45 3.67 4.08
N CYS A 148 2.47 4.29 3.43
CA CYS A 148 2.63 5.59 2.76
C CYS A 148 1.25 6.21 2.47
N TRP A 149 1.25 7.31 1.73
CA TRP A 149 0.04 7.88 1.12
C TRP A 149 -0.14 7.34 -0.29
N GLY A 150 -1.37 6.97 -0.64
CA GLY A 150 -1.71 6.54 -1.99
C GLY A 150 -3.12 6.98 -2.38
N HIS A 151 -3.40 7.08 -3.69
CA HIS A 151 -4.76 7.38 -4.14
C HIS A 151 -5.72 6.29 -3.69
N ALA A 152 -6.85 6.70 -3.12
CA ALA A 152 -7.85 5.78 -2.56
C ALA A 152 -8.35 4.79 -3.62
N VAL A 153 -8.61 5.23 -4.86
CA VAL A 153 -8.98 4.34 -5.97
C VAL A 153 -7.89 3.29 -6.26
N CYS A 154 -6.61 3.67 -6.16
CA CYS A 154 -5.49 2.74 -6.33
C CYS A 154 -5.45 1.71 -5.20
N ASN A 155 -5.63 2.16 -3.96
CA ASN A 155 -5.68 1.31 -2.78
C ASN A 155 -6.82 0.29 -2.89
N THR A 156 -8.02 0.74 -3.26
CA THR A 156 -9.19 -0.13 -3.44
C THR A 156 -8.99 -1.14 -4.57
N LYS A 157 -8.41 -0.73 -5.71
CA LYS A 157 -8.10 -1.64 -6.82
C LYS A 157 -7.05 -2.69 -6.46
N LEU A 158 -6.08 -2.33 -5.63
CA LEU A 158 -5.04 -3.25 -5.14
C LEU A 158 -5.61 -4.30 -4.19
N GLY A 159 -6.55 -3.92 -3.32
CA GLY A 159 -7.16 -4.84 -2.36
C GLY A 159 -6.12 -5.47 -1.44
N GLN A 160 -6.10 -6.80 -1.37
CA GLN A 160 -5.17 -7.57 -0.52
C GLN A 160 -3.92 -8.09 -1.28
N ILE A 161 -3.49 -7.38 -2.32
CA ILE A 161 -2.32 -7.75 -3.12
C ILE A 161 -1.14 -6.86 -2.70
N GLU A 162 0.09 -7.41 -2.66
CA GLU A 162 1.29 -6.61 -2.41
C GLU A 162 1.53 -5.60 -3.55
N CYS A 163 1.81 -4.36 -3.19
CA CYS A 163 2.21 -3.32 -4.14
C CYS A 163 3.68 -3.52 -4.54
N ILE A 164 3.92 -4.36 -5.54
CA ILE A 164 5.28 -4.65 -6.01
C ILE A 164 5.81 -3.47 -6.83
N PRO A 165 6.99 -2.92 -6.50
CA PRO A 165 7.59 -1.86 -7.30
C PRO A 165 7.93 -2.29 -8.72
N VAL A 166 7.81 -1.37 -9.69
CA VAL A 166 8.11 -1.67 -11.10
C VAL A 166 9.55 -2.17 -11.28
N ASP A 167 10.53 -1.57 -10.63
CA ASP A 167 11.94 -1.96 -10.74
C ASP A 167 12.18 -3.39 -10.22
N THR A 168 11.41 -3.80 -9.21
CA THR A 168 11.41 -5.20 -8.73
C THR A 168 10.81 -6.13 -9.78
N LEU A 169 9.75 -5.73 -10.47
CA LEU A 169 9.16 -6.54 -11.54
C LEU A 169 10.06 -6.60 -12.78
N ILE A 170 10.75 -5.52 -13.14
CA ILE A 170 11.73 -5.50 -14.23
C ILE A 170 12.86 -6.52 -13.97
N SER A 171 13.30 -6.62 -12.72
CA SER A 171 14.42 -7.49 -12.34
C SER A 171 14.02 -8.95 -12.06
N THR A 172 12.77 -9.22 -11.65
CA THR A 172 12.36 -10.54 -11.17
C THR A 172 11.11 -11.13 -11.81
N GLY A 173 10.35 -10.31 -12.54
CA GLY A 173 9.11 -10.69 -13.21
C GLY A 173 9.33 -11.14 -14.65
N ASP A 174 8.27 -11.67 -15.24
CA ASP A 174 8.27 -12.10 -16.63
C ASP A 174 7.82 -10.93 -17.52
N GLU A 175 8.66 -10.53 -18.48
CA GLU A 175 8.30 -9.49 -19.44
C GLU A 175 7.15 -9.98 -20.35
N ILE A 176 6.05 -9.23 -20.39
CA ILE A 176 4.93 -9.48 -21.29
C ILE A 176 5.09 -8.60 -22.52
N LYS A 177 5.06 -9.22 -23.70
CA LYS A 177 5.06 -8.53 -24.98
C LYS A 177 3.74 -8.74 -25.70
N ILE A 178 3.24 -7.66 -26.31
CA ILE A 178 2.09 -7.69 -27.21
C ILE A 178 2.54 -7.45 -28.66
N ASN A 179 1.68 -7.82 -29.60
CA ASN A 179 1.88 -7.80 -31.06
C ASN A 179 2.93 -6.77 -31.53
N ASN A 180 3.98 -7.24 -32.21
CA ASN A 180 5.19 -6.52 -32.64
C ASN A 180 6.33 -6.42 -31.59
N ASN A 181 6.38 -7.33 -30.60
CA ASN A 181 7.42 -7.35 -29.57
C ASN A 181 7.45 -6.10 -28.68
N GLU A 182 6.37 -5.33 -28.65
CA GLU A 182 6.24 -4.17 -27.77
C GLU A 182 6.01 -4.65 -26.33
N SER A 183 6.80 -4.12 -25.39
CA SER A 183 6.69 -4.46 -23.97
C SER A 183 5.43 -3.84 -23.39
N LEU A 184 4.48 -4.67 -22.95
CA LEU A 184 3.31 -4.24 -22.19
C LEU A 184 3.69 -3.92 -20.73
N GLY A 185 4.67 -4.66 -20.20
CA GLY A 185 5.12 -4.55 -18.83
C GLY A 185 5.65 -5.87 -18.29
N TRP A 186 5.73 -5.97 -16.96
CA TRP A 186 6.29 -7.12 -16.27
C TRP A 186 5.24 -7.75 -15.34
N LEU A 187 5.10 -9.06 -15.44
CA LEU A 187 4.19 -9.88 -14.64
C LEU A 187 4.85 -10.30 -13.33
N SER A 188 4.12 -10.15 -12.23
CA SER A 188 4.53 -10.69 -10.94
C SER A 188 4.56 -12.21 -10.94
N LYS A 189 5.43 -12.81 -10.13
CA LYS A 189 5.59 -14.28 -10.05
C LYS A 189 4.30 -15.02 -9.67
N ASP A 190 3.47 -14.40 -8.84
CA ASP A 190 2.17 -14.93 -8.43
C ASP A 190 1.06 -14.68 -9.47
N LYS A 191 1.40 -14.02 -10.59
CA LYS A 191 0.51 -13.69 -11.72
C LYS A 191 -0.70 -12.84 -11.32
N LYS A 192 -0.57 -12.05 -10.25
CA LYS A 192 -1.63 -11.17 -9.75
C LYS A 192 -1.50 -9.72 -10.24
N MET A 193 -0.32 -9.30 -10.69
CA MET A 193 -0.05 -7.92 -11.06
C MET A 193 0.81 -7.83 -12.33
N ILE A 194 0.47 -6.90 -13.22
CA ILE A 194 1.32 -6.45 -14.32
C ILE A 194 1.58 -4.97 -14.11
N ARG A 195 2.82 -4.51 -14.28
CA ARG A 195 3.13 -3.08 -14.31
C ARG A 195 3.93 -2.69 -15.55
N SER A 196 3.58 -1.55 -16.15
CA SER A 196 4.38 -0.92 -17.20
C SER A 196 5.48 -0.04 -16.60
N SER A 197 6.48 0.31 -17.40
CA SER A 197 7.53 1.29 -17.01
C SER A 197 6.92 2.64 -16.64
N ASN A 198 5.82 3.01 -17.30
CA ASN A 198 5.14 4.29 -17.19
C ASN A 198 4.20 4.39 -15.98
N GLY A 199 4.04 3.31 -15.21
CA GLY A 199 3.21 3.29 -14.00
C GLY A 199 1.80 2.74 -14.21
N ASP A 200 1.46 2.31 -15.43
CA ASP A 200 0.22 1.57 -15.68
C ASP A 200 0.26 0.26 -14.91
N THR A 201 -0.84 -0.08 -14.26
CA THR A 201 -0.91 -1.26 -13.40
C THR A 201 -2.20 -2.01 -13.68
N TRP A 202 -2.08 -3.30 -14.01
CA TRP A 202 -3.20 -4.22 -14.17
C TRP A 202 -3.15 -5.23 -13.03
N ILE A 203 -4.29 -5.43 -12.38
CA ILE A 203 -4.41 -6.30 -11.21
C ILE A 203 -5.45 -7.35 -11.54
N LYS A 204 -5.10 -8.61 -11.31
CA LYS A 204 -6.03 -9.72 -11.51
C LYS A 204 -7.14 -9.62 -10.47
N ILE A 205 -8.37 -9.42 -10.93
CA ILE A 205 -9.56 -9.57 -10.09
C ILE A 205 -9.74 -11.06 -9.81
N SER A 206 -9.55 -11.47 -8.57
CA SER A 206 -9.92 -12.81 -8.14
C SER A 206 -11.42 -12.85 -7.91
N ASN A 207 -12.18 -13.43 -8.84
CA ASN A 207 -13.55 -13.82 -8.56
C ASN A 207 -13.51 -14.80 -7.38
N GLY A 208 -14.24 -14.48 -6.30
CA GLY A 208 -14.38 -15.38 -5.16
C GLY A 208 -14.84 -16.75 -5.64
N SER A 209 -14.06 -17.78 -5.32
CA SER A 209 -14.44 -19.18 -5.39
C SER A 209 -14.85 -19.63 -4.01
#